data_AF-A0A0D8FXN3-F1
#
_entry.id   AF-A0A0D8FXN3-F1
#
_cell.length_a   1.000
_cell.length_b   1.000
_cell.length_c   1.000
_cell.angle_alpha   90.00
_cell.angle_beta   90.00
_cell.angle_gamma   90.00
#
_symmetry.space_group_name_H-M   'P 1'
#
loop_
_entity.id
_entity.type
_entity.pdbx_description
1 polymer ?
#
loop_
_entity_poly.entity_id
_entity_poly.type
_entity_poly.pdbx_seq_one_letter_code
_entity_poly.pdbx_strand_id
1 'polypeptide(L)' 'MLVVIGVDDQGRKHLLALEIRTRESTQSWREVLIDLKSRGMNEPLLAIGDGAFGF' A
#
# COMPACT_ATOMS: atom_id res chain seq x y z
N MET A 1 -6.58 -1.26 -10.31
CA MET A 1 -7.22 -1.22 -8.98
C MET A 1 -6.14 -1.55 -8.00
N LEU A 2 -5.83 -0.63 -7.09
CA LEU A 2 -4.74 -0.77 -6.14
C LEU A 2 -5.31 -1.06 -4.75
N VAL A 3 -4.80 -2.10 -4.09
CA VAL A 3 -5.24 -2.49 -2.74
C VAL A 3 -4.00 -2.68 -1.88
N VAL A 4 -3.98 -2.01 -0.72
CA VAL A 4 -2.92 -2.19 0.28
C VAL A 4 -3.50 -2.81 1.53
N ILE A 5 -2.96 -3.96 1.91
CA ILE A 5 -3.32 -4.68 3.13
C ILE A 5 -2.09 -4.71 4.04
N GLY A 6 -2.26 -4.27 5.28
CA GLY A 6 -1.26 -4.39 6.34
C GLY A 6 -1.58 -5.56 7.27
N VAL A 7 -0.55 -6.07 7.94
CA VAL A 7 -0.69 -7.03 9.03
C VAL A 7 -0.06 -6.41 10.28
N ASP A 8 -0.80 -6.38 11.39
CA ASP A 8 -0.27 -5.88 12.66
C ASP A 8 0.54 -6.94 13.42
N ASP A 9 1.10 -6.53 14.57
CA ASP A 9 1.89 -7.41 15.46
C ASP A 9 1.07 -8.57 16.04
N GLN A 10 -0.26 -8.48 16.00
CA GLN A 10 -1.20 -9.53 16.41
C GLN A 10 -1.63 -10.41 15.22
N GLY A 11 -1.06 -10.21 14.02
CA GLY A 11 -1.39 -10.97 12.82
C GLY A 11 -2.72 -10.59 12.17
N ARG A 12 -3.36 -9.48 12.58
CA ARG A 12 -4.65 -9.05 12.01
C ARG A 12 -4.43 -8.27 10.73
N LYS A 13 -5.26 -8.57 9.73
CA LYS A 13 -5.24 -7.89 8.44
C LYS A 13 -6.05 -6.60 8.50
N HIS A 14 -5.47 -5.52 7.99
CA HIS A 14 -6.09 -4.20 7.91
C HIS A 14 -6.08 -3.72 6.47
N LEU A 15 -7.24 -3.26 5.98
CA LEU A 15 -7.29 -2.55 4.71
C LEU A 15 -6.74 -1.14 4.92
N LEU A 16 -5.56 -0.87 4.37
CA LEU A 16 -4.85 0.40 4.55
C LEU A 16 -5.18 1.41 3.45
N ALA A 17 -5.40 0.93 2.21
CA ALA A 17 -5.81 1.74 1.07
C ALA A 17 -6.57 0.91 0.05
N LEU A 18 -7.55 1.55 -0.62
CA LEU A 18 -8.27 1.00 -1.77
C LEU A 18 -8.43 2.13 -2.80
N GLU A 19 -7.74 2.03 -3.92
CA GLU A 19 -7.90 2.97 -5.04
C GLU A 19 -8.48 2.27 -6.28
N ILE A 20 -9.64 2.76 -6.70
CA ILE A 20 -10.32 2.30 -7.91
C ILE A 20 -9.92 3.26 -9.05
N ARG A 21 -8.74 3.05 -9.62
CA ARG A 21 -8.28 3.75 -10.84
C ARG A 21 -8.17 2.80 -12.03
N THR A 22 -8.35 3.36 -13.23
CA THR A 22 -8.40 2.66 -14.52
C THR A 22 -7.04 2.15 -15.00
N ARG A 23 -5.92 2.69 -14.48
CA ARG A 23 -4.57 2.17 -14.71
C ARG A 23 -3.73 2.27 -13.45
N GLU A 24 -3.02 1.19 -13.15
CA GLU A 24 -2.01 1.14 -12.10
C GLU A 24 -0.67 1.62 -12.68
N SER A 25 0.00 2.50 -11.97
CA SER A 25 1.29 3.05 -12.36
C SER A 25 2.21 3.18 -11.15
N THR A 26 3.51 3.24 -11.37
CA THR A 26 4.50 3.57 -10.33
C THR A 26 4.15 4.85 -9.57
N GLN A 27 3.52 5.82 -10.24
CA GLN A 27 3.04 7.04 -9.62
C GLN A 27 1.89 6.78 -8.62
N SER A 28 0.98 5.87 -8.94
CA SER A 28 -0.13 5.49 -8.04
C SER A 28 0.37 4.84 -6.76
N TRP A 29 1.38 3.97 -6.87
CA TRP A 29 2.05 3.38 -5.70
C TRP A 29 2.75 4.43 -4.84
N ARG A 30 3.50 5.34 -5.45
CA ARG A 30 4.17 6.44 -4.74
C ARG A 30 3.18 7.31 -3.97
N GLU A 31 2.07 7.69 -4.58
CA GLU A 31 1.04 8.51 -3.95
C GLU A 31 0.42 7.81 -2.73
N VAL A 32 0.07 6.54 -2.86
CA VAL A 32 -0.47 5.74 -1.74
C VAL A 32 0.53 5.59 -0.59
N LEU A 33 1.81 5.34 -0.87
CA LEU A 33 2.82 5.20 0.18
C LEU A 33 3.08 6.53 0.91
N ILE A 34 3.05 7.65 0.20
CA ILE A 34 3.16 8.98 0.81
C ILE A 34 1.94 9.27 1.68
N ASP A 35 0.74 8.97 1.21
CA ASP A 35 -0.50 9.12 1.97
C ASP A 35 -0.46 8.30 3.27
N LEU A 36 -0.09 7.02 3.18
CA LEU A 36 0.06 6.15 4.34
C LEU A 36 1.05 6.69 5.37
N LYS A 37 2.21 7.18 4.91
CA LYS A 37 3.20 7.81 5.79
C LYS A 37 2.62 9.08 6.44
N SER A 38 1.87 9.88 5.71
CA SER A 38 1.23 11.10 6.24
C SER A 38 0.18 10.80 7.30
N ARG A 39 -0.48 9.63 7.22
CA ARG A 39 -1.41 9.10 8.22
C ARG A 39 -0.71 8.50 9.45
N GLY A 40 0.63 8.56 9.52
CA GLY A 40 1.42 8.07 10.64
C GLY A 40 1.76 6.58 10.55
N MET A 41 1.67 5.96 9.37
CA MET A 41 2.14 4.59 9.18
C MET A 41 3.65 4.52 9.42
N ASN A 42 4.06 3.63 10.34
CA ASN A 42 5.46 3.30 10.57
C ASN A 42 6.03 2.48 9.40
N GLU A 43 7.36 2.47 9.29
CA GLU A 43 8.05 1.65 8.29
C GLU A 43 7.70 0.15 8.48
N PRO A 44 7.24 -0.55 7.43
CA PRO A 44 6.90 -1.95 7.52
C PRO A 44 8.17 -2.83 7.57
N LEU A 45 8.10 -3.93 8.33
CA LEU A 45 9.18 -4.92 8.38
C LEU A 45 9.37 -5.68 7.06
N LEU A 46 8.29 -5.85 6.30
CA LEU A 46 8.26 -6.53 5.01
C LEU A 46 7.16 -5.91 4.15
N ALA A 47 7.48 -5.67 2.89
CA ALA A 47 6.54 -5.15 1.91
C ALA A 47 6.65 -6.02 0.65
N ILE A 48 5.51 -6.51 0.14
CA ILE A 48 5.43 -7.37 -1.05
C ILE A 48 4.43 -6.75 -2.01
N GLY A 49 4.85 -6.53 -3.26
CA GLY A 49 4.02 -6.12 -4.37
C GLY A 49 3.68 -7.27 -5.31
N ASP A 50 2.66 -7.11 -6.13
CA ASP A 50 2.17 -8.12 -7.10
C ASP A 50 3.04 -8.23 -8.37
N GLY A 51 4.11 -7.45 -8.47
CA GLY A 51 5.04 -7.46 -9.59
C GLY A 51 4.56 -6.65 -10.80
N ALA A 52 3.41 -5.97 -10.72
CA ALA A 52 3.06 -4.94 -11.68
C ALA A 52 4.09 -3.79 -11.57
N PHE A 53 4.67 -3.36 -12.69
CA PHE A 53 5.76 -2.37 -12.78
C PHE A 53 5.53 -1.14 -11.86
N GLY A 54 6.14 -1.12 -10.66
CA GLY A 54 6.17 0.10 -9.82
C GLY A 54 6.10 -0.01 -8.30
N PHE A 55 6.22 -1.19 -7.68
CA PHE A 55 6.39 -1.33 -6.22
C PHE A 55 7.85 -1.13 -5.79
#